data_AF-A0A7J0HA56-F1
#
_entry.id   AF-A0A7J0HA56-F1
#
_cell.length_a   1.000
_cell.length_b   1.000
_cell.length_c   1.000
_cell.angle_alpha   90.00
_cell.angle_beta   90.00
_cell.angle_gamma   90.00
#
_symmetry.space_group_name_H-M   'P 1'
#
loop_
_entity.id
_entity.type
_entity.pdbx_description
1 polymer ?
#
loop_
_entity_poly.entity_id
_entity_poly.type
_entity_poly.pdbx_seq_one_letter_code
_entity_poly.pdbx_strand_id
1 'polypeptide(L)'
;MSECDIHGQYTDLLRLFEYGGFPPEANYLFLGDYVDRGKQSLETICLLLAYKIKYPENFFLLRGNHECASINRIYGFYDECKRRFNVRLWKIFTDCFNCLPVAALIDDKILCMHGGLSPDLKNLDQIRSLTRPTDVPDSGLLCDLLWSDPSREVKGWGMNDRGVSFTFGPDKVAEFLMQHDMDLVCRAHQVVEDGYEFFADRQLVTIFSAPNYCGEFDNAGAMMSVDESLMCSFQILKPADRKPRFL
;
A
#
# COMPACT_ATOMS: atom_id res chain seq x y z
N MET A 1 -5.89 11.24 5.56
CA MET A 1 -4.83 11.11 4.55
C MET A 1 -4.56 9.65 4.28
N SER A 2 -4.28 9.29 3.03
CA SER A 2 -3.81 7.96 2.66
C SER A 2 -2.36 8.02 2.18
N GLU A 3 -1.53 7.19 2.80
CA GLU A 3 -0.11 6.97 2.48
C GLU A 3 0.06 5.54 1.95
N CYS A 4 1.15 5.27 1.23
CA CYS A 4 1.37 4.00 0.53
C CYS A 4 2.75 3.43 0.83
N ASP A 5 3.29 2.62 -0.09
CA ASP A 5 4.58 1.93 -0.04
C ASP A 5 5.67 2.81 0.57
N ILE A 6 6.26 2.32 1.68
CA ILE A 6 7.37 2.97 2.39
C ILE A 6 8.65 2.16 2.23
N HIS A 7 8.55 0.83 2.14
CA HIS A 7 9.66 -0.10 1.90
C HIS A 7 10.90 0.23 2.74
N GLY A 8 10.74 0.38 4.05
CA GLY A 8 11.86 0.64 4.97
C GLY A 8 12.61 1.96 4.76
N GLN A 9 12.06 2.92 4.01
CA GLN A 9 12.59 4.29 3.87
C GLN A 9 12.19 5.15 5.08
N TYR A 10 12.64 4.75 6.28
CA TYR A 10 12.23 5.37 7.55
C TYR A 10 12.44 6.90 7.61
N THR A 11 13.52 7.41 7.02
CA THR A 11 13.76 8.86 6.99
C THR A 11 12.71 9.59 6.14
N ASP A 12 12.27 8.99 5.04
CA ASP A 12 11.20 9.58 4.21
C ASP A 12 9.85 9.45 4.90
N LEU A 13 9.58 8.37 5.64
CA LEU A 13 8.38 8.27 6.49
C LEU A 13 8.30 9.42 7.50
N LEU A 14 9.42 9.77 8.15
CA LEU A 14 9.43 10.92 9.06
C LEU A 14 9.15 12.24 8.33
N ARG A 15 9.69 12.40 7.10
CA ARG A 15 9.38 13.56 6.26
C ARG A 15 7.91 13.60 5.87
N LEU A 16 7.26 12.46 5.58
CA LEU A 16 5.83 12.40 5.30
C LEU A 16 5.02 12.93 6.49
N PHE A 17 5.35 12.52 7.72
CA PHE A 17 4.71 13.06 8.92
C PHE A 17 5.03 14.54 9.18
N GLU A 18 6.25 15.02 8.89
CA GLU A 18 6.59 16.44 8.99
C GLU A 18 5.77 17.31 8.02
N TYR A 19 5.48 16.80 6.82
CA TYR A 19 4.67 17.50 5.82
C TYR A 19 3.17 17.39 6.09
N GLY A 20 2.71 16.19 6.48
CA GLY A 20 1.31 15.86 6.66
C GLY A 20 0.73 16.16 8.05
N GLY A 21 1.60 16.34 9.05
CA GLY A 21 1.22 16.49 10.46
C GLY A 21 1.35 15.18 11.24
N PHE A 22 2.04 15.20 12.37
CA PHE A 22 2.27 13.97 13.14
C PHE A 22 0.95 13.46 13.76
N PRO A 23 0.71 12.15 13.87
CA PRO A 23 -0.45 11.63 14.59
C PRO A 23 -0.49 12.13 16.05
N PRO A 24 -1.64 12.67 16.54
CA PRO A 24 -2.98 12.58 15.97
C PRO A 24 -3.45 13.86 15.26
N GLU A 25 -2.55 14.76 14.84
CA GLU A 25 -2.92 16.00 14.12
C GLU A 25 -3.62 15.72 12.79
N ALA A 26 -3.32 14.57 12.17
CA ALA A 26 -4.01 14.05 11.01
C ALA A 26 -4.36 12.56 11.19
N ASN A 27 -5.45 12.14 10.52
CA ASN A 27 -5.84 10.74 10.39
C ASN A 27 -5.10 10.09 9.21
N TYR A 28 -4.64 8.86 9.39
CA TYR A 28 -3.82 8.14 8.43
C TYR A 28 -4.37 6.76 8.08
N LEU A 29 -4.37 6.45 6.78
CA LEU A 29 -4.61 5.13 6.24
C LEU A 29 -3.42 4.74 5.36
N PHE A 30 -2.62 3.77 5.77
CA PHE A 30 -1.54 3.25 4.95
C PHE A 30 -1.99 2.07 4.10
N LEU A 31 -1.61 2.03 2.82
CA LEU A 31 -2.06 1.00 1.88
C LEU A 31 -1.24 -0.29 1.87
N GLY A 32 -0.07 -0.34 2.50
CA GLY A 32 0.75 -1.55 2.62
C GLY A 32 2.23 -1.31 2.34
N ASP A 33 3.00 -2.38 2.19
CA ASP A 33 4.40 -2.41 1.77
C ASP A 33 5.30 -1.52 2.64
N TYR A 34 5.33 -1.86 3.92
CA TYR A 34 6.09 -1.17 4.97
C TYR A 34 7.55 -1.59 5.01
N VAL A 35 7.78 -2.87 4.70
CA VAL A 35 9.07 -3.54 4.86
C VAL A 35 9.70 -3.90 3.50
N ASP A 36 10.88 -4.48 3.57
CA ASP A 36 11.72 -4.88 2.42
C ASP A 36 12.32 -3.72 1.63
N ARG A 37 13.34 -4.07 0.84
CA ARG A 37 14.10 -3.21 -0.11
C ARG A 37 14.89 -2.04 0.50
N GLY A 38 14.30 -1.29 1.43
CA GLY A 38 14.98 -0.24 2.17
C GLY A 38 15.85 -0.76 3.31
N LYS A 39 16.48 0.17 4.02
CA LYS A 39 17.52 -0.12 5.01
C LYS A 39 17.02 -0.22 6.45
N GLN A 40 15.82 0.30 6.72
CA GLN A 40 15.28 0.53 8.06
C GLN A 40 13.83 0.05 8.15
N SER A 41 13.57 -1.18 7.71
CA SER A 41 12.23 -1.77 7.76
C SER A 41 11.75 -1.94 9.20
N LEU A 42 12.65 -2.31 10.12
CA LEU A 42 12.31 -2.47 11.53
C LEU A 42 11.84 -1.16 12.17
N GLU A 43 12.56 -0.05 11.97
CA GLU A 43 12.15 1.25 12.49
C GLU A 43 10.80 1.67 11.90
N THR A 44 10.64 1.49 10.59
CA THR A 44 9.42 1.81 9.85
C THR A 44 8.22 1.09 10.46
N ILE A 45 8.23 -0.24 10.50
CA ILE A 45 7.08 -1.00 11.00
C ILE A 45 6.87 -0.81 12.51
N CYS A 46 7.93 -0.65 13.30
CA CYS A 46 7.79 -0.39 14.73
C CYS A 46 7.07 0.94 14.99
N LEU A 47 7.41 2.01 14.26
CA LEU A 47 6.76 3.30 14.42
C LEU A 47 5.28 3.23 14.02
N LEU A 48 4.98 2.62 12.87
CA LEU A 48 3.61 2.45 12.39
C LEU A 48 2.75 1.65 13.37
N LEU A 49 3.27 0.53 13.90
CA LEU A 49 2.56 -0.26 14.92
C LEU A 49 2.40 0.50 16.23
N ALA A 50 3.40 1.28 16.65
CA ALA A 50 3.29 2.11 17.85
C ALA A 50 2.18 3.16 17.70
N TYR A 51 2.07 3.82 16.54
CA TYR A 51 0.95 4.72 16.26
C TYR A 51 -0.39 3.99 16.17
N LYS A 52 -0.44 2.79 15.60
CA LYS A 52 -1.67 1.98 15.60
C LYS A 52 -2.14 1.65 17.02
N ILE A 53 -1.22 1.33 17.93
CA ILE A 53 -1.53 1.07 19.34
C ILE A 53 -1.96 2.35 20.05
N LYS A 54 -1.28 3.47 19.77
CA LYS A 54 -1.50 4.75 20.45
C LYS A 54 -2.79 5.46 20.00
N TYR A 55 -3.11 5.37 18.71
CA TYR A 55 -4.23 6.06 18.06
C TYR A 55 -5.06 5.09 17.21
N PRO A 56 -5.70 4.07 17.84
CA PRO A 56 -6.33 2.97 17.12
C PRO A 56 -7.48 3.39 16.20
N GLU A 57 -8.14 4.52 16.49
CA GLU A 57 -9.28 5.05 15.72
C GLU A 57 -8.89 6.15 14.71
N ASN A 58 -7.61 6.51 14.64
CA ASN A 58 -7.11 7.60 13.78
C ASN A 58 -5.97 7.13 12.86
N PHE A 59 -5.39 5.97 13.14
CA PHE A 59 -4.25 5.43 12.42
C PHE A 59 -4.55 4.00 11.97
N PHE A 60 -4.50 3.75 10.66
CA PHE A 60 -4.92 2.50 10.03
C PHE A 60 -3.83 1.99 9.09
N LEU A 61 -3.62 0.67 9.11
CA LEU A 61 -2.60 -0.03 8.36
C LEU A 61 -3.26 -1.16 7.58
N LEU A 62 -3.25 -1.10 6.25
CA LEU A 62 -3.64 -2.22 5.39
C LEU A 62 -2.47 -3.16 5.13
N ARG A 63 -2.77 -4.38 4.71
CA ARG A 63 -1.76 -5.34 4.31
C ARG A 63 -1.31 -5.04 2.89
N GLY A 64 0.00 -4.96 2.65
CA GLY A 64 0.59 -5.04 1.31
C GLY A 64 1.06 -6.45 0.97
N ASN A 65 1.55 -6.64 -0.26
CA ASN A 65 2.06 -7.94 -0.69
C ASN A 65 3.41 -8.29 -0.05
N HIS A 66 4.14 -7.31 0.48
CA HIS A 66 5.37 -7.53 1.25
C HIS A 66 5.11 -7.92 2.72
N GLU A 67 3.90 -7.72 3.24
CA GLU A 67 3.49 -8.21 4.56
C GLU A 67 3.06 -9.69 4.54
N CYS A 68 3.81 -10.54 3.83
CA CYS A 68 3.67 -12.00 3.84
C CYS A 68 5.03 -12.71 3.91
N ALA A 69 5.03 -13.92 4.46
CA ALA A 69 6.27 -14.63 4.78
C ALA A 69 7.09 -14.98 3.52
N SER A 70 6.44 -15.37 2.43
CA SER A 70 7.11 -15.81 1.21
C SER A 70 7.90 -14.67 0.55
N ILE A 71 7.37 -13.45 0.56
CA ILE A 71 8.00 -12.27 -0.05
C ILE A 71 9.08 -11.70 0.85
N ASN A 72 8.76 -11.35 2.09
CA ASN A 72 9.72 -10.66 2.96
C ASN A 72 10.83 -11.56 3.52
N ARG A 73 10.76 -12.87 3.21
CA ARG A 73 11.88 -13.81 3.38
C ARG A 73 13.04 -13.53 2.43
N ILE A 74 12.75 -12.98 1.25
CA ILE A 74 13.67 -12.85 0.11
C ILE A 74 14.07 -11.39 -0.12
N TYR A 75 13.15 -10.44 0.09
CA TYR A 75 13.36 -9.03 -0.29
C TYR A 75 13.94 -8.12 0.82
N GLY A 76 14.35 -8.70 1.96
CA GLY A 76 15.29 -8.07 2.89
C GLY A 76 14.87 -8.06 4.36
N PHE A 77 13.57 -8.08 4.69
CA PHE A 77 13.11 -7.93 6.07
C PHE A 77 13.53 -9.07 6.98
N TYR A 78 13.47 -10.31 6.48
CA TYR A 78 13.99 -11.48 7.22
C TYR A 78 15.46 -11.29 7.58
N ASP A 79 16.28 -10.89 6.60
CA ASP A 79 17.72 -10.73 6.82
C ASP A 79 18.01 -9.56 7.76
N GLU A 80 17.22 -8.48 7.70
CA GLU A 80 17.29 -7.38 8.66
C GLU A 80 16.97 -7.86 10.08
N CYS A 81 15.86 -8.59 10.28
CA CYS A 81 15.47 -9.17 11.55
C CYS A 81 16.52 -10.13 12.09
N LYS A 82 17.02 -11.06 11.26
CA LYS A 82 18.03 -12.05 11.63
C LYS A 82 19.35 -11.39 12.03
N ARG A 83 19.78 -10.36 11.29
CA ARG A 83 21.05 -9.67 11.52
C ARG A 83 21.02 -8.81 12.79
N ARG A 84 19.92 -8.08 13.03
CA ARG A 84 19.81 -7.13 14.16
C ARG A 84 19.28 -7.76 15.43
N PHE A 85 18.51 -8.85 15.31
CA PHE A 85 17.88 -9.54 16.42
C PHE A 85 17.99 -11.06 16.22
N ASN A 86 16.91 -11.71 15.79
CA ASN A 86 16.85 -13.15 15.58
C ASN A 86 15.68 -13.52 14.66
N VAL A 87 15.67 -14.78 14.20
CA VAL A 87 14.61 -15.33 13.34
C VAL A 87 13.25 -15.41 14.04
N ARG A 88 13.22 -15.53 15.37
CA ARG A 88 11.97 -15.56 16.13
C ARG A 88 11.24 -14.21 16.02
N LEU A 89 11.95 -13.09 16.00
CA LEU A 89 11.35 -11.78 15.81
C LEU A 89 10.64 -11.66 14.46
N TRP A 90 11.28 -12.15 13.37
CA TRP A 90 10.64 -12.18 12.05
C TRP A 90 9.33 -12.97 12.05
N LYS A 91 9.29 -14.13 12.71
CA LYS A 91 8.05 -14.92 12.85
C LYS A 91 6.94 -14.17 13.59
N ILE A 92 7.29 -13.41 14.64
CA ILE A 92 6.34 -12.58 15.38
C ILE A 92 5.76 -11.47 14.47
N PHE A 93 6.59 -10.85 13.64
CA PHE A 93 6.10 -9.91 12.63
C PHE A 93 5.21 -10.59 11.60
N THR A 94 5.55 -11.79 11.12
CA THR A 94 4.68 -12.58 10.24
C THR A 94 3.31 -12.84 10.88
N ASP A 95 3.26 -13.25 12.15
CA ASP A 95 2.01 -13.46 12.87
C ASP A 95 1.18 -12.18 12.96
N CYS A 96 1.84 -11.03 13.20
CA CYS A 96 1.21 -9.71 13.19
C CYS A 96 0.66 -9.36 11.80
N PHE A 97 1.45 -9.55 10.75
CA PHE A 97 1.06 -9.25 9.37
C PHE A 97 -0.12 -10.09 8.89
N ASN A 98 -0.19 -11.35 9.32
CA ASN A 98 -1.31 -12.25 9.03
C ASN A 98 -2.65 -11.75 9.59
N CYS A 99 -2.63 -10.77 10.51
CA CYS A 99 -3.82 -10.16 11.12
C CYS A 99 -4.21 -8.80 10.51
N LEU A 100 -3.42 -8.23 9.59
CA LEU A 100 -3.71 -6.93 9.00
C LEU A 100 -5.01 -6.97 8.16
N PRO A 101 -5.82 -5.91 8.18
CA PRO A 101 -6.94 -5.74 7.24
C PRO A 101 -6.40 -5.55 5.82
N VAL A 102 -7.20 -5.90 4.81
CA VAL A 102 -6.75 -5.93 3.39
C VAL A 102 -7.41 -4.86 2.53
N ALA A 103 -8.46 -4.23 3.02
CA ALA A 103 -9.12 -3.11 2.38
C ALA A 103 -9.75 -2.18 3.43
N ALA A 104 -9.99 -0.92 3.04
CA ALA A 104 -10.77 0.04 3.79
C ALA A 104 -11.78 0.72 2.87
N LEU A 105 -12.93 1.12 3.42
CA LEU A 105 -13.95 1.87 2.71
C LEU A 105 -14.14 3.21 3.42
N ILE A 106 -13.86 4.31 2.71
CA ILE A 106 -13.99 5.67 3.23
C ILE A 106 -15.31 6.24 2.75
N ASP A 107 -16.17 6.59 3.71
CA ASP A 107 -17.47 7.24 3.52
C ASP A 107 -18.36 6.55 2.46
N ASP A 108 -18.27 5.21 2.39
CA ASP A 108 -18.96 4.37 1.39
C ASP A 108 -18.66 4.70 -0.09
N LYS A 109 -17.70 5.59 -0.37
CA LYS A 109 -17.39 6.09 -1.72
C LYS A 109 -16.00 5.76 -2.23
N ILE A 110 -15.00 5.61 -1.35
CA ILE A 110 -13.62 5.34 -1.77
C ILE A 110 -13.18 3.99 -1.22
N LEU A 111 -12.95 3.01 -2.10
CA LEU A 111 -12.40 1.71 -1.74
C LEU A 111 -10.87 1.74 -1.83
N CYS A 112 -10.22 1.50 -0.70
CA CYS A 112 -8.77 1.49 -0.57
C CYS A 112 -8.24 0.06 -0.42
N MET A 113 -7.21 -0.32 -1.17
CA MET A 113 -6.47 -1.60 -1.03
C MET A 113 -5.05 -1.47 -1.59
N HIS A 114 -4.18 -2.44 -1.35
CA HIS A 114 -2.80 -2.38 -1.87
C HIS A 114 -2.73 -2.67 -3.36
N GLY A 115 -3.22 -3.86 -3.71
CA GLY A 115 -3.34 -4.45 -5.05
C GLY A 115 -4.43 -3.75 -5.85
N GLY A 116 -5.40 -4.50 -6.32
CA GLY A 116 -6.54 -3.92 -7.00
C GLY A 116 -7.72 -4.87 -7.02
N LEU A 117 -8.52 -4.77 -8.07
CA LEU A 117 -9.73 -5.58 -8.20
C LEU A 117 -9.39 -7.06 -8.42
N SER A 118 -10.34 -7.92 -8.06
CA SER A 118 -10.28 -9.36 -8.30
C SER A 118 -11.46 -9.81 -9.17
N PRO A 119 -11.28 -10.76 -10.10
CA PRO A 119 -12.41 -11.39 -10.79
C PRO A 119 -13.35 -12.10 -9.82
N ASP A 120 -12.86 -12.50 -8.64
CA ASP A 120 -13.63 -13.19 -7.60
C ASP A 120 -14.38 -12.21 -6.68
N LEU A 121 -14.06 -10.91 -6.72
CA LEU A 121 -14.75 -9.89 -5.92
C LEU A 121 -16.06 -9.48 -6.58
N LYS A 122 -17.17 -10.00 -6.08
CA LYS A 122 -18.55 -9.67 -6.51
C LYS A 122 -19.31 -8.83 -5.50
N ASN A 123 -18.95 -8.93 -4.23
CA ASN A 123 -19.52 -8.14 -3.14
C ASN A 123 -18.48 -7.91 -2.04
N LEU A 124 -18.62 -6.82 -1.29
CA LEU A 124 -17.68 -6.47 -0.22
C LEU A 124 -17.74 -7.42 0.98
N ASP A 125 -18.84 -8.17 1.17
CA ASP A 125 -18.93 -9.16 2.25
C ASP A 125 -17.95 -10.31 2.06
N GLN A 126 -17.52 -10.58 0.83
CA GLN A 126 -16.42 -11.53 0.57
C GLN A 126 -15.11 -11.07 1.21
N ILE A 127 -14.82 -9.76 1.20
CA ILE A 127 -13.65 -9.20 1.89
C ILE A 127 -13.84 -9.31 3.41
N ARG A 128 -15.03 -8.98 3.92
CA ARG A 128 -15.36 -9.06 5.36
C ARG A 128 -15.29 -10.49 5.90
N SER A 129 -15.52 -11.48 5.05
CA SER A 129 -15.51 -12.90 5.40
C SER A 129 -14.11 -13.53 5.41
N LEU A 130 -13.08 -12.81 4.98
CA LEU A 130 -11.70 -13.30 5.04
C LEU A 130 -11.27 -13.50 6.50
N THR A 131 -10.94 -14.74 6.85
CA THR A 131 -10.54 -15.12 8.21
C THR A 131 -9.12 -14.64 8.50
N ARG A 132 -8.89 -14.16 9.73
CA ARG A 132 -7.57 -13.78 10.24
C ARG A 132 -7.27 -14.54 11.54
N PRO A 133 -6.01 -14.96 11.77
CA PRO A 133 -4.84 -14.78 10.91
C PRO A 133 -4.87 -15.67 9.65
N THR A 134 -4.33 -15.18 8.54
CA THR A 134 -4.15 -15.96 7.30
C THR A 134 -2.86 -15.58 6.60
N ASP A 135 -2.20 -16.53 5.95
CA ASP A 135 -1.15 -16.22 4.97
C ASP A 135 -1.78 -15.75 3.65
N VAL A 136 -0.98 -15.13 2.78
CA VAL A 136 -1.42 -14.74 1.43
C VAL A 136 -1.31 -15.96 0.50
N PRO A 137 -2.42 -16.43 -0.09
CA PRO A 137 -2.38 -17.56 -1.02
C PRO A 137 -1.73 -17.15 -2.35
N ASP A 138 -1.34 -18.14 -3.15
CA ASP A 138 -0.76 -17.92 -4.48
C ASP A 138 -1.81 -17.43 -5.52
N SER A 139 -3.10 -17.59 -5.23
CA SER A 139 -4.21 -17.17 -6.11
C SER A 139 -5.51 -16.91 -5.33
N GLY A 140 -6.50 -16.33 -6.02
CA GLY A 140 -7.84 -16.01 -5.50
C GLY A 140 -7.92 -14.64 -4.84
N LEU A 141 -9.09 -14.33 -4.29
CA LEU A 141 -9.45 -12.98 -3.81
C LEU A 141 -8.37 -12.28 -2.97
N LEU A 142 -7.84 -12.95 -1.93
CA LEU A 142 -6.82 -12.32 -1.07
C LEU A 142 -5.50 -12.04 -1.82
N CYS A 143 -5.10 -12.93 -2.72
CA CYS A 143 -3.94 -12.69 -3.58
C CYS A 143 -4.18 -11.45 -4.45
N ASP A 144 -5.33 -11.40 -5.11
CA ASP A 144 -5.64 -10.34 -6.08
C ASP A 144 -5.75 -8.95 -5.44
N LEU A 145 -6.36 -8.85 -4.26
CA LEU A 145 -6.44 -7.60 -3.49
C LEU A 145 -5.08 -7.01 -3.13
N LEU A 146 -4.02 -7.81 -3.19
CA LEU A 146 -2.64 -7.41 -2.86
C LEU A 146 -1.72 -7.33 -4.09
N TRP A 147 -2.07 -7.96 -5.22
CA TRP A 147 -1.16 -8.16 -6.35
C TRP A 147 -1.67 -7.69 -7.71
N SER A 148 -2.98 -7.47 -7.89
CA SER A 148 -3.49 -7.10 -9.21
C SER A 148 -3.12 -5.67 -9.60
N ASP A 149 -3.06 -5.40 -10.90
CA ASP A 149 -2.64 -4.11 -11.45
C ASP A 149 -3.63 -3.57 -12.52
N PRO A 150 -3.92 -2.26 -12.55
CA PRO A 150 -4.61 -1.66 -13.67
C PRO A 150 -3.74 -1.68 -14.94
N SER A 151 -4.36 -1.93 -16.10
CA SER A 151 -3.69 -1.85 -17.41
C SER A 151 -4.58 -1.22 -18.47
N ARG A 152 -4.03 -0.25 -19.21
CA ARG A 152 -4.74 0.39 -20.35
C ARG A 152 -4.79 -0.50 -21.60
N GLU A 153 -3.94 -1.50 -21.66
CA GLU A 153 -3.78 -2.38 -22.82
C GLU A 153 -4.77 -3.57 -22.79
N VAL A 154 -5.44 -3.77 -21.66
CA VAL A 154 -6.36 -4.87 -21.43
C VAL A 154 -7.80 -4.37 -21.42
N LYS A 155 -8.68 -5.11 -22.08
CA LYS A 155 -10.14 -5.01 -21.92
C LYS A 155 -10.61 -6.18 -21.07
N GLY A 156 -11.22 -5.91 -19.93
CA GLY A 156 -11.59 -6.93 -18.97
C GLY A 156 -10.43 -7.35 -18.06
N TRP A 157 -10.15 -8.65 -18.02
CA TRP A 157 -9.07 -9.24 -17.21
C TRP A 157 -7.95 -9.77 -18.10
N GLY A 158 -6.71 -9.56 -17.70
CA GLY A 158 -5.51 -10.01 -18.38
C GLY A 158 -4.55 -10.73 -17.44
N MET A 159 -3.53 -11.37 -18.01
CA MET A 159 -2.44 -11.93 -17.22
C MET A 159 -1.56 -10.78 -16.68
N ASN A 160 -0.98 -10.98 -15.49
CA ASN A 160 -0.05 -10.01 -14.92
C ASN A 160 1.40 -10.44 -15.20
N ASP A 161 2.22 -9.52 -15.68
CA ASP A 161 3.64 -9.73 -15.97
C ASP A 161 4.47 -10.06 -14.73
N ARG A 162 3.93 -9.78 -13.53
CA ARG A 162 4.50 -10.22 -12.25
C ARG A 162 4.45 -11.74 -12.06
N GLY A 163 3.71 -12.46 -12.89
CA GLY A 163 3.52 -13.91 -12.79
C GLY A 163 2.57 -14.34 -11.67
N VAL A 164 1.83 -13.39 -11.08
CA VAL A 164 0.87 -13.61 -10.00
C VAL A 164 -0.33 -12.67 -10.19
N SER A 165 -1.53 -13.15 -9.87
CA SER A 165 -2.78 -12.41 -10.04
C SER A 165 -3.03 -11.96 -11.51
N PHE A 166 -3.79 -10.88 -11.68
CA PHE A 166 -4.33 -10.41 -12.95
C PHE A 166 -4.02 -8.94 -13.18
N THR A 167 -4.12 -8.53 -14.45
CA THR A 167 -4.32 -7.13 -14.82
C THR A 167 -5.79 -6.86 -15.09
N PHE A 168 -6.26 -5.63 -14.89
CA PHE A 168 -7.65 -5.24 -15.15
C PHE A 168 -7.78 -3.92 -15.91
N GLY A 169 -8.72 -3.88 -16.85
CA GLY A 169 -8.97 -2.74 -17.72
C GLY A 169 -9.81 -1.63 -17.09
N PRO A 170 -9.88 -0.44 -17.72
CA PRO A 170 -10.76 0.65 -17.28
C PRO A 170 -12.23 0.24 -17.18
N ASP A 171 -12.67 -0.68 -18.05
CA ASP A 171 -14.03 -1.20 -18.05
C ASP A 171 -14.37 -1.94 -16.75
N LYS A 172 -13.40 -2.62 -16.13
CA LYS A 172 -13.60 -3.31 -14.84
C LYS A 172 -13.66 -2.38 -13.65
N VAL A 173 -12.92 -1.26 -13.70
CA VAL A 173 -13.04 -0.21 -12.69
C VAL A 173 -14.43 0.43 -12.75
N ALA A 174 -14.86 0.85 -13.94
CA ALA A 174 -16.17 1.48 -14.14
C ALA A 174 -17.34 0.55 -13.75
N GLU A 175 -17.28 -0.73 -14.17
CA GLU A 175 -18.27 -1.74 -13.81
C GLU A 175 -18.37 -1.93 -12.29
N PHE A 176 -17.23 -2.07 -11.62
CA PHE A 176 -17.17 -2.29 -10.18
C PHE A 176 -17.75 -1.10 -9.39
N LEU A 177 -17.31 0.11 -9.71
CA LEU A 177 -17.77 1.32 -9.03
C LEU A 177 -19.26 1.56 -9.24
N MET A 178 -19.75 1.36 -10.46
CA MET A 178 -21.18 1.47 -10.76
C MET A 178 -22.01 0.42 -10.01
N GLN A 179 -21.53 -0.83 -9.94
CA GLN A 179 -22.22 -1.91 -9.24
C GLN A 179 -22.32 -1.65 -7.73
N HIS A 180 -21.33 -0.97 -7.14
CA HIS A 180 -21.23 -0.76 -5.70
C HIS A 180 -21.58 0.66 -5.24
N ASP A 181 -22.03 1.54 -6.14
CA ASP A 181 -22.32 2.96 -5.87
C ASP A 181 -21.12 3.69 -5.22
N MET A 182 -19.93 3.48 -5.78
CA MET A 182 -18.67 4.09 -5.33
C MET A 182 -18.12 5.07 -6.37
N ASP A 183 -17.25 5.97 -5.93
CA ASP A 183 -16.68 7.02 -6.78
C ASP A 183 -15.22 6.76 -7.17
N LEU A 184 -14.45 6.10 -6.30
CA LEU A 184 -13.01 5.97 -6.48
C LEU A 184 -12.45 4.65 -5.93
N VAL A 185 -11.55 4.04 -6.69
CA VAL A 185 -10.60 3.04 -6.17
C VAL A 185 -9.27 3.73 -5.86
N CYS A 186 -8.77 3.58 -4.64
CA CYS A 186 -7.47 4.10 -4.22
C CYS A 186 -6.52 2.95 -3.93
N ARG A 187 -5.37 2.90 -4.63
CA ARG A 187 -4.43 1.77 -4.54
C ARG A 187 -2.97 2.17 -4.57
N ALA A 188 -2.06 1.20 -4.40
CA ALA A 188 -0.62 1.42 -4.30
C ALA A 188 0.22 0.51 -5.22
N HIS A 189 1.29 -0.15 -4.74
CA HIS A 189 2.00 -1.30 -5.37
C HIS A 189 2.75 -1.06 -6.71
N GLN A 190 2.42 -0.01 -7.45
CA GLN A 190 3.11 0.40 -8.68
C GLN A 190 3.81 1.74 -8.46
N VAL A 191 5.11 1.76 -8.75
CA VAL A 191 5.89 3.00 -8.78
C VAL A 191 5.36 3.88 -9.91
N VAL A 192 5.04 5.12 -9.60
CA VAL A 192 4.55 6.14 -10.54
C VAL A 192 5.38 7.40 -10.40
N GLU A 193 5.62 8.11 -11.51
CA GLU A 193 6.63 9.18 -11.60
C GLU A 193 6.41 10.30 -10.57
N ASP A 194 5.19 10.84 -10.47
CA ASP A 194 4.85 11.93 -9.56
C ASP A 194 4.41 11.47 -8.17
N GLY A 195 4.56 10.18 -7.86
CA GLY A 195 4.05 9.56 -6.63
C GLY A 195 2.54 9.34 -6.62
N TYR A 196 1.79 9.84 -7.60
CA TYR A 196 0.41 9.45 -7.85
C TYR A 196 0.10 9.41 -9.36
N GLU A 197 -0.86 8.57 -9.76
CA GLU A 197 -1.33 8.50 -11.14
C GLU A 197 -2.83 8.15 -11.19
N PHE A 198 -3.58 8.85 -12.05
CA PHE A 198 -4.99 8.53 -12.31
C PHE A 198 -5.16 7.54 -13.47
N PHE A 199 -6.14 6.67 -13.32
CA PHE A 199 -6.57 5.67 -14.30
C PHE A 199 -8.10 5.69 -14.44
N ALA A 200 -8.61 5.12 -15.55
CA ALA A 200 -10.04 4.98 -15.84
C ALA A 200 -10.84 6.28 -15.63
N ASP A 201 -10.51 7.35 -16.36
CA ASP A 201 -11.20 8.64 -16.22
C ASP A 201 -11.24 9.18 -14.78
N ARG A 202 -10.15 8.96 -14.03
CA ARG A 202 -9.94 9.34 -12.63
C ARG A 202 -10.78 8.55 -11.62
N GLN A 203 -11.36 7.43 -12.05
CA GLN A 203 -12.07 6.48 -11.17
C GLN A 203 -11.15 5.55 -10.39
N LEU A 204 -9.86 5.50 -10.73
CA LEU A 204 -8.84 4.84 -9.93
C LEU A 204 -7.62 5.75 -9.78
N VAL A 205 -7.03 5.78 -8.59
CA VAL A 205 -5.77 6.46 -8.31
C VAL A 205 -4.76 5.48 -7.72
N THR A 206 -3.57 5.44 -8.31
CA THR A 206 -2.39 4.79 -7.75
C THR A 206 -1.62 5.84 -6.96
N ILE A 207 -1.22 5.53 -5.74
CA ILE A 207 -0.38 6.39 -4.88
C ILE A 207 0.84 5.59 -4.45
N PHE A 208 2.02 6.20 -4.50
CA PHE A 208 3.29 5.62 -4.11
C PHE A 208 4.07 6.62 -3.26
N SER A 209 4.51 6.24 -2.06
CA SER A 209 5.00 7.20 -1.06
C SER A 209 6.51 7.13 -0.81
N ALA A 210 7.23 6.20 -1.43
CA ALA A 210 8.69 6.08 -1.33
C ALA A 210 9.39 6.84 -2.48
N PRO A 211 9.91 8.06 -2.25
CA PRO A 211 10.64 8.81 -3.27
C PRO A 211 11.99 8.16 -3.60
N ASN A 212 12.44 8.30 -4.85
CA ASN A 212 13.68 7.71 -5.38
C ASN A 212 13.81 6.24 -4.98
N TYR A 213 12.77 5.47 -5.31
CA TYR A 213 12.60 4.10 -4.86
C TYR A 213 13.81 3.24 -5.19
N CYS A 214 14.29 2.46 -4.20
CA CYS A 214 15.52 1.65 -4.27
C CYS A 214 16.81 2.42 -4.65
N GLY A 215 16.76 3.74 -4.84
CA GLY A 215 17.85 4.52 -5.44
C GLY A 215 18.04 4.29 -6.94
N GLU A 216 17.09 3.63 -7.60
CA GLU A 216 17.13 3.26 -9.02
C GLU A 216 16.12 4.05 -9.85
N PHE A 217 15.03 4.50 -9.22
CA PHE A 217 14.01 5.34 -9.82
C PHE A 217 14.20 6.80 -9.40
N ASP A 218 13.77 7.74 -10.23
CA ASP A 218 13.74 9.18 -9.94
C ASP A 218 12.33 9.66 -9.55
N ASN A 219 11.45 8.74 -9.12
CA ASN A 219 10.07 9.05 -8.77
C ASN A 219 9.95 9.92 -7.51
N ALA A 220 8.91 10.73 -7.44
CA ALA A 220 8.47 11.35 -6.20
C ALA A 220 7.66 10.36 -5.35
N GLY A 221 7.52 10.68 -4.06
CA GLY A 221 6.49 10.11 -3.21
C GLY A 221 5.27 11.03 -3.17
N ALA A 222 4.06 10.51 -2.95
CA ALA A 222 2.89 11.33 -2.70
C ALA A 222 2.04 10.82 -1.52
N MET A 223 1.22 11.71 -1.00
CA MET A 223 0.13 11.43 -0.06
C MET A 223 -1.16 12.03 -0.62
N MET A 224 -2.27 11.31 -0.49
CA MET A 224 -3.58 11.84 -0.82
C MET A 224 -4.31 12.30 0.45
N SER A 225 -4.75 13.55 0.46
CA SER A 225 -5.64 14.09 1.48
C SER A 225 -7.07 14.03 0.98
N VAL A 226 -7.96 13.47 1.80
CA VAL A 226 -9.40 13.43 1.56
C VAL A 226 -10.04 14.24 2.67
N ASP A 227 -10.80 15.27 2.30
CA ASP A 227 -11.54 16.09 3.26
C ASP A 227 -12.96 15.58 3.50
N GLU A 228 -13.72 16.28 4.35
CA GLU A 228 -15.11 15.92 4.70
C GLU A 228 -16.09 16.00 3.52
N SER A 229 -15.71 16.68 2.43
CA SER A 229 -16.49 16.74 1.18
C SER A 229 -16.06 15.70 0.16
N LEU A 230 -15.17 14.77 0.55
CA LEU A 230 -14.51 13.79 -0.30
C LEU A 230 -13.65 14.40 -1.41
N MET A 231 -13.22 15.66 -1.24
CA MET A 231 -12.29 16.27 -2.17
C MET A 231 -10.89 15.66 -1.96
N CYS A 232 -10.37 15.01 -3.00
CA CYS A 232 -9.03 14.47 -3.01
C CYS A 232 -8.01 15.51 -3.48
N SER A 233 -6.98 15.76 -2.67
CA SER A 233 -5.82 16.59 -2.99
C SER A 233 -4.51 15.83 -2.74
N PHE A 234 -3.44 16.20 -3.43
CA PHE A 234 -2.16 15.46 -3.38
C PHE A 234 -1.04 16.34 -2.88
N GLN A 235 -0.23 15.78 -1.98
CA GLN A 235 1.01 16.38 -1.50
C GLN A 235 2.17 15.56 -2.02
N ILE A 236 3.09 16.19 -2.77
CA ILE A 236 4.20 15.49 -3.45
C ILE A 236 5.49 15.73 -2.67
N LEU A 237 6.13 14.64 -2.25
CA LEU A 237 7.45 14.60 -1.65
C LEU A 237 8.49 14.29 -2.73
N LYS A 238 9.19 15.31 -3.20
CA LYS A 238 10.31 15.12 -4.13
C LYS A 238 11.49 14.40 -3.42
N PRO A 239 12.30 13.63 -4.18
CA PRO A 239 13.54 13.05 -3.67
C PRO A 239 14.38 14.09 -2.94
N ALA A 240 14.98 13.72 -1.80
CA ALA A 240 15.92 14.59 -1.13
C ALA A 240 17.16 14.81 -2.01
N ASP A 241 17.66 16.05 -2.08
CA ASP A 241 18.89 16.35 -2.81
C ASP A 241 20.02 15.44 -2.32
N ARG A 242 20.66 14.72 -3.25
CA ARG A 242 21.85 13.93 -2.94
C ARG A 242 22.92 14.91 -2.47
N LYS A 243 23.19 14.96 -1.16
CA LYS A 243 24.40 15.65 -0.67
C LYS A 243 25.59 15.08 -1.45
N PRO A 244 26.42 15.92 -2.09
CA PRO A 244 27.54 15.42 -2.87
C PRO A 244 28.41 14.58 -1.93
N ARG A 245 28.68 13.33 -2.33
CA ARG A 245 29.72 12.54 -1.69
C ARG A 245 31.00 13.34 -1.86
N PHE A 246 31.53 13.89 -0.77
CA PHE A 246 32.91 14.37 -0.76
C PHE A 246 33.78 13.17 -1.17
N LEU A 247 34.46 13.34 -2.31
CA LEU A 247 35.41 12.40 -2.89
C LEU A 247 36.54 12.08 -1.90
#